data_AF-A0A928V8R2-F1
#
_entry.id   AF-A0A928V8R2-F1
#
_cell.length_a   1.000
_cell.length_b   1.000
_cell.length_c   1.000
_cell.angle_alpha   90.00
_cell.angle_beta   90.00
_cell.angle_gamma   90.00
#
_symmetry.space_group_name_H-M   'P 1'
#
loop_
_entity.id
_entity.type
_entity.pdbx_description
1 polymer ?
#
loop_
_entity_poly.entity_id
_entity_poly.type
_entity_poly.pdbx_seq_one_letter_code
_entity_poly.pdbx_strand_id
1 'polypeptide(L)'
;MNQEVIRDFLNVPGIVGIALLSGQSQPVFYSHDPAFSQAHPELLSQGILQVVETIPSEYETLEFRFSQNQIVLHRLSKDLIILVIKDDSRIDEKFGAAFQRLRSWIEGNQAIAIEQFQSLPAAPSPTLKEFIEAFNQLSQFTTNYLGVAVIVNYLKSSRPSVEWMEQFQVNRSGQIALIGELSGLEKAVSVQEQELFRQWVAQFIRRCSQAVRDYATFVEQSDLTHTQKALLLP
;
A
#
# COMPACT_ATOMS: atom_id res chain seq x y z
N MET A 1 -20.90 -12.93 -5.28
CA MET A 1 -20.46 -14.17 -4.65
C MET A 1 -18.97 -14.46 -4.83
N ASN A 2 -18.43 -14.69 -6.03
CA ASN A 2 -17.04 -15.19 -6.13
C ASN A 2 -15.94 -14.12 -5.93
N GLN A 3 -16.12 -12.88 -6.42
CA GLN A 3 -15.17 -11.79 -6.19
C GLN A 3 -15.16 -11.28 -4.74
N GLU A 4 -16.21 -11.58 -3.97
CA GLU A 4 -16.31 -11.19 -2.55
C GLU A 4 -15.27 -11.90 -1.71
N VAL A 5 -14.98 -13.18 -1.97
CA VAL A 5 -13.95 -13.93 -1.21
C VAL A 5 -12.56 -13.30 -1.36
N ILE A 6 -12.22 -12.87 -2.57
CA ILE A 6 -10.95 -12.21 -2.85
C ILE A 6 -10.90 -10.83 -2.17
N ARG A 7 -11.96 -10.03 -2.32
CA ARG A 7 -12.06 -8.69 -1.68
C ARG A 7 -12.04 -8.77 -0.16
N ASP A 8 -12.78 -9.71 0.42
CA ASP A 8 -12.83 -9.93 1.86
C ASP A 8 -11.45 -10.29 2.41
N PHE A 9 -10.69 -11.10 1.68
CA PHE A 9 -9.31 -11.42 2.04
C PHE A 9 -8.40 -10.20 1.97
N LEU A 10 -8.51 -9.40 0.92
CA LEU A 10 -7.73 -8.18 0.74
C LEU A 10 -8.04 -7.08 1.77
N ASN A 11 -9.25 -7.09 2.33
CA ASN A 11 -9.67 -6.19 3.39
C ASN A 11 -9.20 -6.61 4.79
N VAL A 12 -8.53 -7.77 4.92
CA VAL A 12 -7.95 -8.20 6.20
C VAL A 12 -6.81 -7.25 6.58
N PRO A 13 -6.76 -6.75 7.82
CA PRO A 13 -5.65 -5.93 8.31
C PRO A 13 -4.30 -6.60 8.09
N GLY A 14 -3.34 -5.84 7.57
CA GLY A 14 -2.00 -6.34 7.25
C GLY A 14 -1.88 -7.04 5.91
N ILE A 15 -2.97 -7.28 5.15
CA ILE A 15 -2.86 -7.71 3.75
C ILE A 15 -2.59 -6.51 2.87
N VAL A 16 -1.49 -6.60 2.13
CA VAL A 16 -1.00 -5.57 1.21
C VAL A 16 -1.45 -5.90 -0.22
N GLY A 17 -1.38 -7.19 -0.57
CA GLY A 17 -1.81 -7.68 -1.86
C GLY A 17 -1.72 -9.20 -1.97
N ILE A 18 -2.18 -9.71 -3.11
CA ILE A 18 -2.10 -11.11 -3.50
C ILE A 18 -1.67 -11.23 -4.95
N ALA A 19 -1.08 -12.37 -5.31
CA ALA A 19 -0.88 -12.72 -6.70
C ALA A 19 -1.19 -14.18 -6.95
N LEU A 20 -1.67 -14.51 -8.14
CA LEU A 20 -1.90 -15.89 -8.56
C LEU A 20 -0.95 -16.25 -9.70
N LEU A 21 -0.16 -17.31 -9.51
CA LEU A 21 0.62 -17.95 -10.56
C LEU A 21 -0.03 -19.26 -10.97
N SER A 22 -0.19 -19.44 -12.29
CA SER A 22 -0.61 -20.68 -12.92
C SER A 22 0.47 -21.17 -13.89
N GLY A 23 1.30 -22.12 -13.46
CA GLY A 23 2.39 -22.71 -14.24
C GLY A 23 3.42 -21.67 -14.69
N GLN A 24 3.67 -21.58 -15.99
CA GLN A 24 4.60 -20.62 -16.59
C GLN A 24 3.94 -19.28 -16.97
N SER A 25 2.70 -19.05 -16.55
CA SER A 25 2.01 -17.79 -16.83
C SER A 25 2.55 -16.67 -15.94
N GLN A 26 2.53 -15.43 -16.43
CA GLN A 26 2.90 -14.28 -15.60
C GLN A 26 1.97 -14.19 -14.37
N PRO A 27 2.51 -13.88 -13.18
CA PRO A 27 1.70 -13.66 -12.00
C PRO A 27 0.66 -12.57 -12.24
N VAL A 28 -0.58 -12.84 -11.85
CA VAL A 28 -1.63 -11.81 -11.83
C VAL A 28 -1.63 -11.18 -10.46
N PHE A 29 -1.07 -9.97 -10.33
CA PHE A 29 -1.01 -9.22 -9.07
C PHE A 29 -2.27 -8.40 -8.84
N TYR A 30 -2.72 -8.40 -7.59
CA TYR A 30 -3.69 -7.46 -7.06
C TYR A 30 -3.17 -6.92 -5.73
N SER A 31 -2.90 -5.62 -5.65
CA SER A 31 -2.36 -4.99 -4.45
C SER A 31 -3.03 -3.65 -4.19
N HIS A 32 -3.31 -3.36 -2.92
CA HIS A 32 -3.70 -2.03 -2.48
C HIS A 32 -2.49 -1.09 -2.30
N ASP A 33 -1.27 -1.66 -2.26
CA ASP A 33 -0.03 -0.90 -2.22
C ASP A 33 0.48 -0.63 -3.65
N PRO A 34 0.64 0.65 -4.02
CA PRO A 34 1.21 1.10 -5.29
C PRO A 34 2.57 0.47 -5.61
N ALA A 35 3.37 0.15 -4.58
CA ALA A 35 4.67 -0.50 -4.71
C ALA A 35 4.58 -1.88 -5.38
N PHE A 36 3.44 -2.57 -5.30
CA PHE A 36 3.23 -3.88 -5.95
C PHE A 36 2.21 -3.83 -7.09
N SER A 37 1.35 -2.81 -7.15
CA SER A 37 0.42 -2.65 -8.27
C SER A 37 1.07 -2.02 -9.51
N GLN A 38 2.14 -1.24 -9.36
CA GLN A 38 2.69 -0.41 -10.46
C GLN A 38 4.22 -0.31 -10.51
N ALA A 39 4.98 -0.75 -9.49
CA ALA A 39 6.42 -0.87 -9.64
C ALA A 39 6.72 -2.05 -10.56
N HIS A 40 7.40 -1.78 -11.69
CA HIS A 40 7.82 -2.72 -12.75
C HIS A 40 7.40 -4.18 -12.49
N PRO A 41 6.15 -4.56 -12.83
CA PRO A 41 5.66 -5.91 -12.60
C PRO A 41 6.62 -6.94 -13.19
N GLU A 42 7.36 -6.60 -14.24
CA GLU A 42 8.38 -7.41 -14.88
C GLU A 42 9.54 -7.82 -13.94
N LEU A 43 10.12 -6.91 -13.14
CA LEU A 43 11.26 -7.25 -12.28
C LEU A 43 10.83 -8.12 -11.09
N LEU A 44 9.70 -7.78 -10.47
CA LEU A 44 9.14 -8.55 -9.37
C LEU A 44 8.61 -9.91 -9.86
N SER A 45 7.95 -9.94 -11.03
CA SER A 45 7.52 -11.18 -11.69
C SER A 45 8.70 -12.06 -12.05
N GLN A 46 9.78 -11.51 -12.62
CA GLN A 46 10.98 -12.28 -12.96
C GLN A 46 11.66 -12.84 -11.72
N GLY A 47 11.79 -12.04 -10.65
CA GLY A 47 12.33 -12.53 -9.38
C GLY A 47 11.48 -13.64 -8.78
N ILE A 48 10.15 -13.47 -8.76
CA ILE A 48 9.22 -14.47 -8.25
C ILE A 48 9.21 -15.73 -9.13
N LEU A 49 9.22 -15.61 -10.45
CA LEU A 49 9.26 -16.74 -11.37
C LEU A 49 10.57 -17.52 -11.20
N GLN A 50 11.72 -16.84 -11.07
CA GLN A 50 12.99 -17.49 -10.76
C GLN A 50 12.94 -18.24 -9.43
N VAL A 51 12.39 -17.60 -8.38
CA VAL A 51 12.21 -18.27 -7.09
C VAL A 51 11.34 -19.50 -7.27
N VAL A 52 10.16 -19.39 -7.90
CA VAL A 52 9.22 -20.49 -8.14
C VAL A 52 9.85 -21.63 -8.95
N GLU A 53 10.66 -21.34 -9.96
CA GLU A 53 11.41 -22.34 -10.75
C GLU A 53 12.44 -23.09 -9.90
N THR A 54 13.00 -22.43 -8.89
CA THR A 54 13.98 -23.02 -7.97
C THR A 54 13.36 -23.69 -6.75
N ILE A 55 12.06 -23.49 -6.47
CA ILE A 55 11.37 -24.13 -5.33
C ILE A 55 11.23 -25.63 -5.63
N PRO A 56 11.85 -26.51 -4.82
CA PRO A 56 11.66 -27.95 -4.96
C PRO A 56 10.19 -28.33 -4.75
N SER A 57 9.73 -29.36 -5.45
CA SER A 57 8.32 -29.78 -5.42
C SER A 57 7.81 -30.21 -4.05
N GLU A 58 8.71 -30.52 -3.11
CA GLU A 58 8.38 -30.87 -1.72
C GLU A 58 7.95 -29.69 -0.83
N TYR A 59 8.13 -28.43 -1.26
CA TYR A 59 7.75 -27.27 -0.45
C TYR A 59 6.32 -26.80 -0.73
N GLU A 60 5.49 -26.82 0.31
CA GLU A 60 4.13 -26.25 0.29
C GLU A 60 4.13 -24.74 0.51
N THR A 61 5.15 -24.21 1.19
CA THR A 61 5.25 -22.80 1.56
C THR A 61 6.67 -22.28 1.46
N LEU A 62 6.81 -21.04 0.97
CA LEU A 62 8.07 -20.30 0.96
C LEU A 62 7.82 -18.88 1.46
N GLU A 63 8.66 -18.41 2.38
CA GLU A 63 8.56 -17.05 2.92
C GLU A 63 9.83 -16.27 2.63
N PHE A 64 9.68 -15.04 2.16
CA PHE A 64 10.78 -14.10 2.07
C PHE A 64 10.31 -12.67 2.38
N ARG A 65 11.24 -11.77 2.63
CA ARG A 65 10.94 -10.35 2.87
C ARG A 65 11.38 -9.50 1.69
N PHE A 66 10.54 -8.54 1.33
CA PHE A 66 10.85 -7.53 0.35
C PHE A 66 10.49 -6.15 0.93
N SER A 67 11.51 -5.30 1.11
CA SER A 67 11.36 -4.05 1.87
C SER A 67 10.79 -4.34 3.28
N GLN A 68 9.70 -3.69 3.66
CA GLN A 68 9.01 -3.90 4.94
C GLN A 68 7.97 -5.03 4.92
N ASN A 69 7.68 -5.59 3.74
CA ASN A 69 6.62 -6.58 3.56
C ASN A 69 7.15 -8.01 3.59
N GLN A 70 6.40 -8.91 4.21
CA GLN A 70 6.60 -10.35 4.08
C GLN A 70 5.80 -10.86 2.89
N ILE A 71 6.45 -11.62 2.02
CA ILE A 71 5.82 -12.30 0.89
C ILE A 71 5.84 -13.79 1.21
N VAL A 72 4.66 -14.39 1.19
CA VAL A 72 4.47 -15.82 1.44
C VAL A 72 3.85 -16.47 0.21
N LEU A 73 4.53 -17.48 -0.30
CA LEU A 73 4.07 -18.30 -1.40
C LEU A 73 3.45 -19.54 -0.82
N HIS A 74 2.21 -19.83 -1.19
CA HIS A 74 1.52 -21.06 -0.86
C HIS A 74 1.27 -21.85 -2.13
N ARG A 75 1.85 -23.05 -2.22
CA ARG A 75 1.58 -23.99 -3.30
C ARG A 75 0.22 -24.65 -3.03
N LEU A 76 -0.74 -24.38 -3.90
CA LEU A 76 -2.09 -24.97 -3.83
C LEU A 76 -2.16 -26.28 -4.61
N SER A 77 -1.43 -26.35 -5.74
CA SER A 77 -1.27 -27.57 -6.53
C SER A 77 0.07 -27.55 -7.29
N LYS A 78 0.35 -28.56 -8.13
CA LYS A 78 1.60 -28.62 -8.91
C LYS A 78 1.85 -27.35 -9.74
N ASP A 79 0.79 -26.82 -10.33
CA ASP A 79 0.86 -25.69 -11.26
C ASP A 79 0.19 -24.43 -10.70
N LEU A 80 -0.27 -24.42 -9.45
CA LEU A 80 -0.98 -23.27 -8.88
C LEU A 80 -0.35 -22.81 -7.58
N ILE A 81 0.09 -21.55 -7.58
CA ILE A 81 0.73 -20.91 -6.43
C ILE A 81 0.01 -19.58 -6.17
N ILE A 82 -0.37 -19.35 -4.92
CA ILE A 82 -0.83 -18.04 -4.48
C ILE A 82 0.29 -17.35 -3.69
N LEU A 83 0.50 -16.08 -3.99
CA LEU A 83 1.36 -15.19 -3.24
C LEU A 83 0.50 -14.29 -2.38
N VAL A 84 0.90 -14.16 -1.12
CA VAL A 84 0.29 -13.24 -0.18
C VAL A 84 1.37 -12.26 0.25
N ILE A 85 1.13 -10.98 0.00
CA ILE A 85 1.98 -9.88 0.42
C ILE A 85 1.34 -9.31 1.68
N LYS A 86 2.07 -9.33 2.79
CA LYS A 86 1.55 -8.93 4.09
C LYS A 86 2.56 -8.12 4.90
N ASP A 87 2.03 -7.27 5.77
CA ASP A 87 2.75 -6.61 6.84
C ASP A 87 2.50 -7.38 8.14
N ASP A 88 3.52 -8.10 8.61
CA ASP A 88 3.45 -8.94 9.82
C ASP A 88 3.14 -8.16 11.09
N SER A 89 3.45 -6.86 11.13
CA SER A 89 3.16 -6.03 12.29
C SER A 89 1.66 -5.73 12.45
N ARG A 90 0.88 -5.96 11.38
CA ARG A 90 -0.53 -5.57 11.29
C ARG A 90 -1.50 -6.73 11.09
N ILE A 91 -0.98 -7.96 10.97
CA ILE A 91 -1.83 -9.14 10.85
C ILE A 91 -2.57 -9.41 12.15
N ASP A 92 -3.87 -9.65 12.03
CA ASP A 92 -4.72 -10.05 13.14
C ASP A 92 -5.09 -11.54 13.08
N GLU A 93 -5.83 -11.99 14.10
CA GLU A 93 -6.30 -13.38 14.23
C GLU A 93 -7.25 -13.83 13.09
N LYS A 94 -7.82 -12.91 12.32
CA LYS A 94 -8.75 -13.22 11.23
C LYS A 94 -8.03 -13.70 9.98
N PHE A 95 -6.74 -13.40 9.84
CA PHE A 95 -5.92 -13.82 8.70
C PHE A 95 -6.04 -15.32 8.44
N GLY A 96 -5.86 -16.16 9.48
CA GLY A 96 -5.89 -17.62 9.32
C GLY A 96 -7.22 -18.10 8.74
N ALA A 97 -8.34 -17.60 9.27
CA ALA A 97 -9.66 -17.97 8.79
C ALA A 97 -9.96 -17.44 7.37
N ALA A 98 -9.54 -16.21 7.07
CA ALA A 98 -9.72 -15.61 5.75
C ALA A 98 -8.88 -16.32 4.68
N PHE A 99 -7.62 -16.65 5.01
CA PHE A 99 -6.73 -17.37 4.11
C PHE A 99 -7.24 -18.78 3.80
N GLN A 100 -7.75 -19.51 4.80
CA GLN A 100 -8.32 -20.83 4.57
C GLN A 100 -9.55 -20.78 3.65
N ARG A 101 -10.42 -19.79 3.81
CA ARG A 101 -11.57 -19.59 2.89
C ARG A 101 -11.12 -19.31 1.46
N LEU A 102 -10.13 -18.43 1.28
CA LEU A 102 -9.57 -18.12 -0.03
C LEU A 102 -8.95 -19.38 -0.65
N ARG A 103 -8.13 -20.10 0.11
CA ARG A 103 -7.49 -21.36 -0.30
C ARG A 103 -8.50 -22.39 -0.78
N SER A 104 -9.49 -22.72 0.06
CA SER A 104 -10.52 -23.72 -0.28
C SER A 104 -11.34 -23.30 -1.50
N TRP A 105 -11.61 -21.99 -1.67
CA TRP A 105 -12.31 -21.49 -2.84
C TRP A 105 -11.50 -21.64 -4.13
N ILE A 106 -10.20 -21.29 -4.11
CA ILE A 106 -9.31 -21.43 -5.26
C ILE A 106 -9.12 -22.91 -5.64
N GLU A 107 -8.87 -23.78 -4.67
CA GLU A 107 -8.70 -25.22 -4.89
C GLU A 107 -9.97 -25.86 -5.47
N GLY A 108 -11.16 -25.42 -5.03
CA GLY A 108 -12.43 -25.89 -5.55
C GLY A 108 -12.83 -25.31 -6.92
N ASN A 109 -12.21 -24.21 -7.37
CA ASN A 109 -12.65 -23.45 -8.54
C ASN A 109 -11.49 -22.89 -9.39
N GLN A 110 -10.43 -23.68 -9.61
CA GLN A 110 -9.17 -23.19 -10.23
C GLN A 110 -9.35 -22.35 -11.51
N ALA A 111 -10.10 -22.85 -12.49
CA ALA A 111 -10.30 -22.15 -13.76
C ALA A 111 -11.02 -20.80 -13.58
N ILE A 112 -12.05 -20.78 -12.72
CA ILE A 112 -12.81 -19.57 -12.38
C ILE A 112 -11.93 -18.60 -11.58
N ALA A 113 -11.07 -19.11 -10.69
CA ALA A 113 -10.15 -18.27 -9.91
C ALA A 113 -9.18 -17.51 -10.81
N ILE A 114 -8.60 -18.16 -11.83
CA ILE A 114 -7.71 -17.48 -12.77
C ILE A 114 -8.45 -16.36 -13.53
N GLU A 115 -9.63 -16.65 -14.07
CA GLU A 115 -10.46 -15.65 -14.77
C GLU A 115 -10.90 -14.50 -13.85
N GLN A 116 -11.24 -14.80 -12.59
CA GLN A 116 -11.61 -13.81 -11.59
C GLN A 116 -10.44 -12.88 -11.28
N PHE A 117 -9.25 -13.44 -11.03
CA PHE A 117 -8.05 -12.64 -10.77
C PHE A 117 -7.67 -11.76 -11.97
N GLN A 118 -7.80 -12.28 -13.19
CA GLN A 118 -7.55 -11.51 -14.43
C GLN A 118 -8.58 -10.40 -14.67
N SER A 119 -9.82 -10.60 -14.22
CA SER A 119 -10.92 -9.62 -14.34
C SER A 119 -11.06 -8.70 -13.12
N LEU A 120 -10.21 -8.85 -12.10
CA LEU A 120 -10.18 -7.90 -11.00
C LEU A 120 -9.79 -6.53 -11.56
N PRO A 121 -10.59 -5.47 -11.30
CA PRO A 121 -10.19 -4.13 -11.70
C PRO A 121 -8.87 -3.80 -11.01
N ALA A 122 -7.89 -3.27 -11.76
CA ALA A 122 -6.67 -2.75 -11.15
C ALA A 122 -7.04 -1.89 -9.94
N ALA A 123 -6.33 -2.05 -8.82
CA ALA A 123 -6.65 -1.31 -7.61
C ALA A 123 -6.80 0.17 -7.93
N PRO A 124 -7.89 0.83 -7.48
CA PRO A 124 -8.12 2.23 -7.81
C PRO A 124 -6.91 3.02 -7.36
N SER A 125 -6.23 3.65 -8.31
CA SER A 125 -5.09 4.49 -8.00
C SER A 125 -5.61 5.67 -7.19
N PRO A 126 -5.05 5.93 -5.99
CA PRO A 126 -5.50 7.04 -5.17
C PRO A 126 -5.40 8.35 -5.94
N THR A 127 -6.43 9.17 -5.76
CA THR A 127 -6.53 10.50 -6.33
C THR A 127 -5.65 11.47 -5.56
N LEU A 128 -5.27 12.56 -6.21
CA LEU A 128 -4.47 13.60 -5.57
C LEU A 128 -5.21 14.23 -4.37
N LYS A 129 -6.54 14.31 -4.48
CA LYS A 129 -7.43 14.75 -3.41
C LYS A 129 -7.27 13.90 -2.14
N GLU A 130 -7.28 12.58 -2.28
CA GLU A 130 -7.16 11.66 -1.13
C GLU A 130 -5.83 11.85 -0.40
N PHE A 131 -4.73 12.08 -1.12
CA PHE A 131 -3.43 12.39 -0.51
C PHE A 131 -3.44 13.72 0.24
N ILE A 132 -3.97 14.78 -0.38
CA ILE A 132 -4.03 16.11 0.24
C ILE A 132 -4.92 16.09 1.48
N GLU A 133 -6.09 15.45 1.40
CA GLU A 133 -7.02 15.31 2.52
C GLU A 133 -6.40 14.53 3.67
N ALA A 134 -5.77 13.37 3.38
CA ALA A 134 -5.08 12.58 4.38
C ALA A 134 -3.96 13.40 5.05
N PHE A 135 -3.12 14.08 4.27
CA PHE A 135 -2.00 14.85 4.81
C PHE A 135 -2.48 16.07 5.60
N ASN A 136 -3.59 16.69 5.21
CA ASN A 136 -4.22 17.76 5.97
C ASN A 136 -4.78 17.27 7.32
N GLN A 137 -5.33 16.05 7.38
CA GLN A 137 -5.74 15.44 8.65
C GLN A 137 -4.54 15.19 9.56
N LEU A 138 -3.43 14.67 9.01
CA LEU A 138 -2.17 14.53 9.77
C LEU A 138 -1.66 15.87 10.28
N SER A 139 -1.64 16.90 9.43
CA SER A 139 -1.24 18.25 9.81
C SER A 139 -2.10 18.78 10.95
N GLN A 140 -3.43 18.67 10.84
CA GLN A 140 -4.37 19.09 11.86
C GLN A 140 -4.16 18.34 13.18
N PHE A 141 -3.97 17.02 13.14
CA PHE A 141 -3.61 16.24 14.32
C PHE A 141 -2.32 16.76 14.97
N THR A 142 -1.31 17.07 14.16
CA THR A 142 -0.02 17.60 14.64
C THR A 142 -0.18 18.93 15.40
N THR A 143 -1.17 19.76 15.02
CA THR A 143 -1.38 21.10 15.63
C THR A 143 -1.66 21.05 17.12
N ASN A 144 -2.17 19.93 17.61
CA ASN A 144 -2.39 19.68 19.03
C ASN A 144 -1.09 19.61 19.85
N TYR A 145 0.07 19.44 19.20
CA TYR A 145 1.36 19.25 19.88
C TYR A 145 2.36 20.39 19.64
N LEU A 146 2.46 20.91 18.41
CA LEU A 146 3.52 21.85 18.02
C LEU A 146 3.03 23.27 17.69
N GLY A 147 1.71 23.47 17.62
CA GLY A 147 1.10 24.73 17.21
C GLY A 147 1.27 25.02 15.70
N VAL A 148 0.31 25.77 15.15
CA VAL A 148 0.16 25.96 13.70
C VAL A 148 1.40 26.60 13.06
N ALA A 149 2.02 27.58 13.71
CA ALA A 149 3.17 28.30 13.15
C ALA A 149 4.39 27.37 12.92
N VAL A 150 4.66 26.45 13.85
CA VAL A 150 5.76 25.49 13.74
C VAL A 150 5.47 24.50 12.63
N ILE A 151 4.23 23.98 12.57
CA ILE A 151 3.82 22.99 11.57
C ILE A 151 3.85 23.57 10.16
N VAL A 152 3.39 24.79 9.96
CA VAL A 152 3.47 25.48 8.65
C VAL A 152 4.93 25.57 8.20
N ASN A 153 5.86 25.90 9.11
CA ASN A 153 7.27 25.95 8.78
C ASN A 153 7.83 24.55 8.47
N TYR A 154 7.48 23.55 9.28
CA TYR A 154 7.95 22.19 9.10
C TYR A 154 7.45 21.60 7.78
N LEU A 155 6.17 21.72 7.46
CA LEU A 155 5.57 21.30 6.18
C LEU A 155 6.28 21.94 5.00
N LYS A 156 6.55 23.26 5.04
CA LYS A 156 7.29 23.94 3.95
C LYS A 156 8.72 23.41 3.82
N SER A 157 9.39 23.19 4.95
CA SER A 157 10.80 22.76 5.00
C SER A 157 11.01 21.26 4.74
N SER A 158 9.96 20.45 4.82
CA SER A 158 9.98 19.01 4.52
C SER A 158 9.54 18.69 3.09
N ARG A 159 9.08 19.69 2.32
CA ARG A 159 8.62 19.50 0.94
C ARG A 159 9.81 19.15 0.04
N PRO A 160 9.76 18.02 -0.71
CA PRO A 160 10.80 17.69 -1.68
C PRO A 160 11.00 18.81 -2.70
N SER A 161 12.26 19.10 -3.04
CA SER A 161 12.64 20.16 -3.98
C SER A 161 12.64 19.64 -5.43
N VAL A 162 11.48 19.21 -5.90
CA VAL A 162 11.27 18.78 -7.30
C VAL A 162 10.18 19.62 -7.95
N GLU A 163 10.27 19.86 -9.26
CA GLU A 163 9.38 20.74 -10.02
C GLU A 163 7.89 20.40 -9.81
N TRP A 164 7.56 19.11 -9.84
CA TRP A 164 6.18 18.65 -9.60
C TRP A 164 5.63 19.02 -8.22
N MET A 165 6.48 19.22 -7.21
CA MET A 165 6.04 19.60 -5.86
C MET A 165 5.77 21.11 -5.72
N GLU A 166 6.17 21.93 -6.70
CA GLU A 166 5.96 23.37 -6.68
C GLU A 166 4.48 23.75 -6.81
N GLN A 167 3.66 22.87 -7.41
CA GLN A 167 2.23 23.05 -7.52
C GLN A 167 1.48 22.97 -6.18
N PHE A 168 2.12 22.57 -5.08
CA PHE A 168 1.47 22.49 -3.76
C PHE A 168 1.85 23.67 -2.87
N GLN A 169 0.88 24.36 -2.30
CA GLN A 169 1.10 25.42 -1.33
C GLN A 169 0.67 25.01 0.07
N VAL A 170 1.48 25.35 1.07
CA VAL A 170 1.08 25.29 2.48
C VAL A 170 0.56 26.66 2.91
N ASN A 171 -0.71 26.73 3.27
CA ASN A 171 -1.36 27.96 3.71
C ASN A 171 -1.02 28.29 5.18
N ARG A 172 -1.58 29.39 5.71
CA ARG A 172 -1.31 29.84 7.09
C ARG A 172 -1.97 28.97 8.16
N SER A 173 -2.98 28.17 7.83
CA SER A 173 -3.62 27.21 8.74
C SER A 173 -2.91 25.86 8.78
N GLY A 174 -1.82 25.68 8.03
CA GLY A 174 -1.09 24.41 7.96
C GLY A 174 -1.71 23.39 7.01
N GLN A 175 -2.60 23.82 6.11
CA GLN A 175 -3.18 22.96 5.09
C GLN A 175 -2.43 23.08 3.77
N ILE A 176 -2.29 21.95 3.10
CA ILE A 176 -1.76 21.78 1.77
C ILE A 176 -2.90 21.95 0.77
N ALA A 177 -2.67 22.72 -0.29
CA ALA A 177 -3.60 22.93 -1.39
C ALA A 177 -2.86 22.92 -2.72
N LEU A 178 -3.55 22.48 -3.78
CA LEU A 178 -3.06 22.56 -5.16
C LEU A 178 -3.20 24.00 -5.68
N ILE A 179 -2.15 24.52 -6.30
CA ILE A 179 -2.12 25.81 -6.99
C ILE A 179 -2.57 25.57 -8.43
N GLY A 180 -3.62 26.26 -8.89
CA GLY A 180 -4.09 26.18 -10.27
C GLY A 180 -5.37 25.37 -10.44
N GLU A 181 -5.45 24.54 -11.48
CA GLU A 181 -6.68 23.82 -11.84
C GLU A 181 -7.05 22.71 -10.85
N LEU A 182 -8.19 22.88 -10.19
CA LEU A 182 -8.76 21.89 -9.25
C LEU A 182 -9.14 20.57 -9.93
N SER A 183 -9.27 20.55 -11.26
CA SER A 183 -9.47 19.33 -12.06
C SER A 183 -8.36 18.30 -11.84
N GLY A 184 -7.16 18.75 -11.47
CA GLY A 184 -6.04 17.86 -11.12
C GLY A 184 -6.25 17.07 -9.82
N LEU A 185 -7.18 17.46 -8.95
CA LEU A 185 -7.44 16.78 -7.68
C LEU A 185 -8.05 15.38 -7.88
N GLU A 186 -8.90 15.21 -8.88
CA GLU A 186 -9.57 13.95 -9.19
C GLU A 186 -8.70 13.04 -10.08
N LYS A 187 -7.49 13.50 -10.47
CA LYS A 187 -6.55 12.71 -11.26
C LYS A 187 -5.92 11.63 -10.37
N ALA A 188 -5.89 10.41 -10.89
CA ALA A 188 -5.08 9.33 -10.32
C ALA A 188 -3.61 9.73 -10.27
N VAL A 189 -2.99 9.53 -9.10
CA VAL A 189 -1.59 9.86 -8.86
C VAL A 189 -0.71 8.67 -9.30
N SER A 190 0.31 8.93 -10.10
CA SER A 190 1.28 7.89 -10.52
C SER A 190 2.20 7.49 -9.35
N VAL A 191 2.82 6.31 -9.40
CA VAL A 191 3.73 5.82 -8.33
C VAL A 191 4.79 6.84 -7.92
N GLN A 192 5.40 7.50 -8.91
CA GLN A 192 6.46 8.48 -8.65
C GLN A 192 5.93 9.66 -7.84
N GLU A 193 4.74 10.15 -8.21
CA GLU A 193 4.07 11.24 -7.52
C GLU A 193 3.61 10.83 -6.11
N GLN A 194 3.15 9.58 -5.94
CA GLN A 194 2.78 9.03 -4.62
C GLN A 194 3.99 8.92 -3.69
N GLU A 195 5.12 8.46 -4.22
CA GLU A 195 6.37 8.35 -3.47
C GLU A 195 6.90 9.73 -3.04
N LEU A 196 6.76 10.76 -3.89
CA LEU A 196 7.09 12.13 -3.50
C LEU A 196 6.22 12.61 -2.32
N PHE A 197 4.94 12.25 -2.29
CA PHE A 197 4.05 12.54 -1.14
C PHE A 197 4.48 11.79 0.12
N ARG A 198 4.75 10.48 0.02
CA ARG A 198 5.23 9.67 1.16
C ARG A 198 6.55 10.20 1.71
N GLN A 199 7.47 10.61 0.84
CA GLN A 199 8.72 11.26 1.26
C GLN A 199 8.47 12.57 2.00
N TRP A 200 7.54 13.39 1.52
CA TRP A 200 7.17 14.63 2.21
C TRP A 200 6.63 14.35 3.62
N VAL A 201 5.71 13.38 3.74
CA VAL A 201 5.15 12.94 5.03
C VAL A 201 6.24 12.40 5.96
N ALA A 202 7.10 11.51 5.49
CA ALA A 202 8.17 10.92 6.28
C ALA A 202 9.14 11.99 6.81
N GLN A 203 9.53 12.95 5.96
CA GLN A 203 10.38 14.07 6.39
C GLN A 203 9.67 14.99 7.39
N PHE A 204 8.37 15.20 7.22
CA PHE A 204 7.56 15.99 8.14
C PHE A 204 7.46 15.32 9.52
N ILE A 205 7.11 14.03 9.58
CA ILE A 205 7.06 13.24 10.82
C ILE A 205 8.42 13.25 11.50
N ARG A 206 9.52 13.00 10.76
CA ARG A 206 10.87 13.02 11.31
C ARG A 206 11.22 14.34 11.98
N ARG A 207 10.85 15.48 11.37
CA ARG A 207 11.05 16.80 11.98
C ARG A 207 10.18 16.99 13.23
N CYS A 208 8.92 16.56 13.20
CA CYS A 208 8.04 16.65 14.36
C CYS A 208 8.56 15.80 15.53
N SER A 209 9.09 14.59 15.25
CA SER A 209 9.69 13.70 16.25
C SER A 209 10.96 14.27 16.91
N GLN A 210 11.61 15.27 16.32
CA GLN A 210 12.72 15.98 16.97
C GLN A 210 12.24 16.94 18.06
N ALA A 211 11.02 17.44 17.94
CA ALA A 211 10.43 18.40 18.87
C ALA A 211 9.44 17.77 19.86
N VAL A 212 8.77 16.68 19.46
CA VAL A 212 7.84 15.91 20.28
C VAL A 212 8.35 14.48 20.42
N ARG A 213 8.64 14.06 21.65
CA ARG A 213 9.06 12.69 21.94
C ARG A 213 7.95 11.70 21.57
N ASP A 214 8.32 10.57 20.98
CA ASP A 214 7.42 9.48 20.57
C ASP A 214 6.31 9.90 19.59
N TYR A 215 6.50 11.02 18.88
CA TYR A 215 5.51 11.55 17.94
C TYR A 215 5.11 10.57 16.83
N ALA A 216 6.07 9.83 16.28
CA ALA A 216 5.80 8.82 15.26
C ALA A 216 4.79 7.77 15.77
N THR A 217 4.93 7.33 17.02
CA THR A 217 4.01 6.40 17.67
C THR A 217 2.62 7.02 17.85
N PHE A 218 2.52 8.31 18.17
CA PHE A 218 1.24 9.00 18.24
C PHE A 218 0.55 9.12 16.88
N VAL A 219 1.30 9.27 15.79
CA VAL A 219 0.74 9.27 14.43
C VAL A 219 0.16 7.90 14.08
N GLU A 220 0.84 6.81 14.42
CA GLU A 220 0.32 5.45 14.24
C GLU A 220 -0.94 5.19 15.06
N GLN A 221 -1.04 5.79 16.25
CA GLN A 221 -2.20 5.70 17.15
C GLN A 221 -3.29 6.75 16.88
N SER A 222 -3.09 7.65 15.92
CA SER A 222 -4.03 8.73 15.63
C SER A 222 -5.35 8.22 15.01
N ASP A 223 -6.36 9.09 15.04
CA ASP A 223 -7.69 8.89 14.41
C ASP A 223 -7.66 8.91 12.87
N LEU A 224 -6.48 8.93 12.24
CA LEU A 224 -6.36 8.72 10.80
C LEU A 224 -7.00 7.39 10.42
N THR A 225 -7.83 7.40 9.38
CA THR A 225 -8.48 6.17 8.91
C THR A 225 -7.44 5.17 8.41
N HIS A 226 -7.78 3.89 8.41
CA HIS A 226 -6.90 2.83 7.90
C HIS A 226 -6.39 3.13 6.49
N THR A 227 -7.28 3.65 5.62
CA THR A 227 -6.94 4.05 4.26
C THR A 227 -5.95 5.21 4.23
N GLN A 228 -6.14 6.24 5.07
CA GLN A 228 -5.21 7.37 5.13
C GLN A 228 -3.82 6.97 5.62
N LYS A 229 -3.73 6.07 6.60
CA LYS A 229 -2.45 5.53 7.07
C LYS A 229 -1.74 4.76 5.97
N ALA A 230 -2.44 3.89 5.23
CA ALA A 230 -1.87 3.14 4.11
C ALA A 230 -1.42 4.03 2.93
N LEU A 231 -2.05 5.19 2.74
CA LEU A 231 -1.66 6.16 1.71
C LEU A 231 -0.40 6.92 2.09
N LEU A 232 -0.33 7.42 3.33
CA LEU A 232 0.68 8.37 3.77
C LEU A 232 1.93 7.75 4.39
N LEU A 233 1.77 6.67 5.14
CA LEU A 233 2.86 6.05 5.88
C LEU A 233 3.60 5.05 4.98
N PRO A 234 4.94 5.07 4.98
CA PRO A 234 5.74 4.09 4.27
C PRO A 234 5.69 2.70 4.91
#